data_AF-U6DHW9-F1
#
_entry.id   AF-U6DHW9-F1
#
_cell.length_a   1.000
_cell.length_b   1.000
_cell.length_c   1.000
_cell.angle_alpha   90.00
_cell.angle_beta   90.00
_cell.angle_gamma   90.00
#
_symmetry.space_group_name_H-M   'P 1'
#
loop_
_entity.id
_entity.type
_entity.pdbx_description
1 polymer ?
#
loop_
_entity_poly.entity_id
_entity_poly.type
_entity_poly.pdbx_seq_one_letter_code
_entity_poly.pdbx_strand_id
1 'polypeptide(L)'
;FPERVELLPLPRWQPVGENLTLRCQVAGGAPRRNLTVVLLRGEEELSRQPAVGEPAEVTVTVLAGREDHLANFSCRTELDLRPGGLGLFQNSSAPRQLQTF
;
A
#
# COMPACT_ATOMS: atom_id res chain seq x y z
N PHE A 1 2.26 -10.08 13.26
CA PHE A 1 2.32 -9.97 11.79
C PHE A 1 0.89 -9.78 11.27
N PRO A 2 0.63 -8.97 10.24
CA PRO A 2 -0.72 -8.83 9.68
C PRO A 2 -1.21 -10.13 9.06
N GLU A 3 -2.50 -10.41 9.22
CA GLU A 3 -3.15 -11.63 8.71
C GLU A 3 -3.48 -11.50 7.22
N ARG A 4 -3.81 -10.28 6.78
CA ARG A 4 -4.10 -9.96 5.39
C ARG A 4 -3.58 -8.58 5.04
N VAL A 5 -2.91 -8.46 3.90
CA VAL A 5 -2.49 -7.20 3.29
C VAL A 5 -2.94 -7.25 1.83
N GLU A 6 -3.87 -6.38 1.46
CA GLU A 6 -4.44 -6.39 0.12
C GLU A 6 -4.54 -4.97 -0.43
N LEU A 7 -3.92 -4.74 -1.58
CA LEU A 7 -4.26 -3.60 -2.43
C LEU A 7 -5.59 -3.93 -3.11
N LEU A 8 -6.57 -3.04 -3.02
CA LEU A 8 -7.86 -3.22 -3.71
C LEU A 8 -7.69 -3.14 -5.23
N PRO A 9 -8.62 -3.72 -6.00
CA PRO A 9 -8.56 -3.70 -7.46
C PRO A 9 -8.43 -2.28 -8.03
N LEU A 10 -7.51 -2.13 -8.98
CA LEU A 10 -7.38 -0.92 -9.80
C LEU A 10 -8.50 -0.87 -10.85
N PRO A 11 -8.82 0.30 -11.40
CA PRO A 11 -9.66 0.39 -12.60
C PRO A 11 -9.02 -0.39 -13.75
N ARG A 12 -9.86 -0.91 -14.66
CA ARG A 12 -9.38 -1.65 -15.84
C ARG A 12 -8.55 -0.77 -16.78
N TRP A 13 -8.91 0.51 -16.89
CA TRP A 13 -8.23 1.52 -17.70
C TRP A 13 -8.26 2.86 -16.95
N GLN A 14 -7.13 3.55 -16.91
CA GLN A 14 -6.97 4.84 -16.24
C GLN A 14 -6.54 5.90 -17.25
N PRO A 15 -7.28 7.02 -17.41
CA PRO A 15 -6.85 8.09 -18.29
C PRO A 15 -5.56 8.73 -17.79
N VAL A 16 -4.63 9.04 -18.69
CA VAL A 16 -3.43 9.81 -18.34
C VAL A 16 -3.82 11.23 -17.90
N GLY A 17 -3.23 11.70 -16.81
CA GLY A 17 -3.49 13.03 -16.22
C GLY A 17 -4.65 13.06 -15.22
N GLU A 18 -5.35 11.95 -15.01
CA GLU A 18 -6.44 11.85 -14.04
C GLU A 18 -5.97 11.27 -12.70
N ASN A 19 -6.75 11.55 -11.65
CA ASN A 19 -6.46 11.05 -10.30
C ASN A 19 -6.78 9.54 -10.18
N LEU A 20 -5.75 8.74 -9.91
CA LEU A 20 -5.86 7.34 -9.54
C LEU A 20 -5.88 7.23 -8.01
N THR A 21 -6.95 6.62 -7.47
CA THR A 21 -7.04 6.33 -6.03
C THR A 21 -6.58 4.90 -5.76
N LEU A 22 -5.51 4.76 -4.97
CA LEU A 22 -5.04 3.48 -4.46
C LEU A 22 -5.61 3.29 -3.06
N ARG A 23 -6.16 2.10 -2.77
CA ARG A 23 -6.71 1.75 -1.45
C ARG A 23 -6.12 0.42 -0.99
N CYS A 24 -5.52 0.42 0.19
CA CYS A 24 -4.97 -0.78 0.82
C CYS A 24 -5.76 -1.13 2.08
N GLN A 25 -6.04 -2.42 2.27
CA GLN A 25 -6.66 -2.97 3.47
C GLN A 25 -5.69 -3.90 4.19
N VAL A 26 -5.58 -3.71 5.52
CA VAL A 26 -4.68 -4.46 6.39
C VAL A 26 -5.45 -4.99 7.60
N ALA A 27 -5.68 -6.30 7.62
CA ALA A 27 -6.32 -6.99 8.72
C ALA A 27 -5.28 -7.56 9.70
N GLY A 28 -5.56 -7.42 11.00
CA GLY A 28 -4.67 -7.84 12.07
C GLY A 28 -3.35 -7.06 12.12
N GLY A 29 -2.35 -7.64 12.78
CA GLY A 29 -1.07 -7.00 13.03
C GLY A 29 -1.09 -6.16 14.31
N ALA A 30 -0.36 -6.64 15.31
CA ALA A 30 -0.21 -5.99 16.60
C ALA A 30 1.27 -5.90 17.00
N PRO A 31 1.66 -4.88 17.80
CA PRO A 31 0.86 -3.75 18.25
C PRO A 31 0.58 -2.71 17.14
N ARG A 32 -0.68 -2.28 17.01
CA ARG A 32 -1.15 -1.33 15.97
C ARG A 32 -0.38 0.00 15.96
N ARG A 33 0.00 0.51 17.14
CA ARG A 33 0.80 1.75 17.27
C ARG A 33 2.16 1.71 16.57
N ASN A 34 2.69 0.51 16.30
CA ASN A 34 3.97 0.32 15.63
C ASN A 34 3.80 -0.20 14.19
N LEU A 35 2.56 -0.28 13.69
CA LEU A 35 2.24 -0.80 12.37
C LEU A 35 1.99 0.37 11.42
N THR A 36 2.81 0.47 10.38
CA THR A 36 2.63 1.41 9.28
C THR A 36 2.33 0.69 7.98
N VAL A 37 1.60 1.36 7.11
CA VAL A 37 1.24 0.92 5.77
C VAL A 37 1.91 1.87 4.78
N VAL A 38 2.61 1.29 3.82
CA VAL A 38 3.38 1.98 2.79
C VAL A 38 2.79 1.61 1.44
N LEU A 39 2.27 2.59 0.70
CA LEU A 39 1.83 2.38 -0.68
C LEU A 39 2.98 2.63 -1.64
N LEU A 40 3.16 1.74 -2.61
CA LEU A 40 4.33 1.68 -3.45
C LEU A 40 3.96 1.68 -4.94
N ARG A 41 4.77 2.38 -5.75
CA ARG A 41 4.86 2.23 -7.21
C ARG A 41 6.21 1.56 -7.52
N GLY A 42 6.21 0.26 -7.78
CA GLY A 42 7.44 -0.54 -7.78
C GLY A 42 8.11 -0.47 -6.42
N GLU A 43 9.30 0.14 -6.37
CA GLU A 43 10.07 0.40 -5.13
C GLU A 43 9.87 1.83 -4.59
N GLU A 44 9.20 2.70 -5.34
CA GLU A 44 8.96 4.09 -4.94
C GLU A 44 7.85 4.19 -3.91
N GLU A 45 8.13 4.85 -2.79
CA GLU A 45 7.14 5.15 -1.76
C GLU A 45 6.25 6.33 -2.16
N LEU A 46 4.96 6.04 -2.35
CA LEU A 46 3.94 7.04 -2.64
C LEU A 46 3.36 7.66 -1.37
N SER A 47 3.16 6.84 -0.34
CA SER A 47 2.70 7.30 0.97
C SER A 47 3.02 6.31 2.08
N ARG A 48 3.14 6.83 3.30
CA ARG A 48 3.31 6.05 4.53
C ARG A 48 2.34 6.57 5.58
N GLN A 49 1.49 5.68 6.09
CA GLN A 49 0.40 6.04 7.00
C GLN A 49 0.31 5.01 8.14
N PRO A 50 -0.09 5.42 9.36
CA PRO A 50 -0.33 4.47 10.44
C PRO A 50 -1.52 3.56 10.12
N ALA A 51 -1.46 2.30 10.55
CA ALA A 51 -2.56 1.37 10.40
C ALA A 51 -3.63 1.61 11.48
N VAL A 52 -4.66 2.42 11.15
CA VAL A 52 -5.74 2.79 12.07
C VAL A 52 -7.01 2.00 11.74
N GLY A 53 -7.65 1.42 12.76
CA GLY A 53 -8.87 0.61 12.62
C GLY A 53 -8.60 -0.88 12.40
N GLU A 54 -9.68 -1.66 12.30
CA GLU A 54 -9.66 -3.10 12.04
C GLU A 54 -10.86 -3.47 11.13
N PRO A 55 -10.63 -3.82 9.86
CA PRO A 55 -9.36 -3.74 9.13
C PRO A 55 -8.90 -2.28 8.99
N ALA A 56 -7.59 -2.05 8.99
CA ALA A 56 -7.04 -0.73 8.71
C ALA A 56 -7.12 -0.45 7.22
N GLU A 57 -7.54 0.77 6.88
CA GLU A 57 -7.75 1.17 5.51
C GLU A 57 -7.00 2.45 5.19
N VAL A 58 -6.18 2.39 4.15
CA VAL A 58 -5.26 3.46 3.77
C VAL A 58 -5.48 3.81 2.31
N THR A 59 -5.68 5.10 2.04
CA THR A 59 -5.89 5.63 0.69
C THR A 59 -4.83 6.65 0.33
N VAL A 60 -4.41 6.65 -0.94
CA VAL A 60 -3.62 7.73 -1.54
C VAL A 60 -4.12 7.98 -2.96
N THR A 61 -4.14 9.26 -3.35
CA THR A 61 -4.43 9.68 -4.70
C THR A 61 -3.15 10.11 -5.39
N VAL A 62 -2.87 9.54 -6.56
CA VAL A 62 -1.73 9.90 -7.41
C VAL A 62 -2.23 10.30 -8.79
N LEU A 63 -1.50 11.18 -9.47
CA LEU A 63 -1.79 11.48 -10.88
C LEU A 63 -1.25 10.34 -11.74
N ALA A 64 -2.12 9.76 -12.58
CA ALA A 64 -1.71 8.71 -13.49
C ALA A 64 -0.89 9.29 -14.65
N GLY A 65 0.40 8.97 -14.68
CA GLY A 65 1.32 9.35 -15.73
C GLY A 65 1.25 8.42 -16.95
N ARG A 66 1.92 8.83 -18.04
CA ARG A 66 2.10 7.96 -19.22
C ARG A 66 3.04 6.80 -18.88
N GLU A 67 4.04 7.08 -18.04
CA GLU A 67 5.02 6.14 -17.51
C GLU A 67 4.43 5.10 -16.56
N ASP A 68 3.24 5.36 -16.01
CA ASP A 68 2.55 4.40 -15.13
C ASP A 68 1.87 3.26 -15.90
N HIS A 69 1.89 3.30 -17.24
CA HIS A 69 1.41 2.18 -18.05
C HIS A 69 2.23 0.93 -17.73
N LEU A 70 1.54 -0.13 -17.31
CA LEU A 70 2.14 -1.40 -16.86
C LEU A 70 2.99 -1.30 -15.58
N ALA A 71 2.94 -0.18 -14.85
CA ALA A 71 3.58 -0.04 -13.56
C ALA A 71 2.86 -0.87 -12.49
N ASN A 72 3.65 -1.44 -11.57
CA ASN A 72 3.14 -2.25 -10.46
C ASN A 72 2.89 -1.38 -9.24
N PHE A 73 1.67 -1.43 -8.72
CA PHE A 73 1.31 -0.84 -7.45
C PHE A 73 1.15 -1.93 -6.40
N SER A 74 1.66 -1.68 -5.20
CA SER A 74 1.52 -2.62 -4.08
C SER A 74 1.37 -1.88 -2.75
N CYS A 75 1.04 -2.65 -1.73
CA CYS A 75 0.98 -2.17 -0.36
C CYS A 75 1.92 -3.02 0.50
N ARG A 76 2.82 -2.36 1.24
CA ARG A 76 3.71 -3.00 2.20
C ARG A 76 3.31 -2.55 3.61
N THR A 77 3.34 -3.48 4.54
CA THR A 77 3.20 -3.20 5.96
C THR A 77 4.56 -3.30 6.62
N GLU A 78 4.79 -2.44 7.61
CA GLU A 78 6.01 -2.38 8.37
C GLU A 78 5.64 -2.35 9.85
N LEU A 79 5.97 -3.42 10.57
CA LEU A 79 5.77 -3.53 12.02
C LEU A 79 7.13 -3.36 12.70
N ASP A 80 7.36 -2.16 13.23
CA ASP A 80 8.65 -1.81 13.84
C ASP A 80 8.67 -2.15 15.34
N LEU A 81 9.36 -3.24 15.67
CA LEU A 81 9.54 -3.69 17.05
C LEU A 81 10.99 -3.52 17.54
N ARG A 82 11.82 -2.77 16.78
CA ARG A 82 13.20 -2.45 17.18
C ARG A 82 13.28 -1.72 18.53
N PRO A 83 12.35 -0.81 18.90
CA PRO A 83 12.36 -0.21 20.24
C PRO A 83 12.21 -1.22 21.39
N GLY A 84 11.65 -2.41 21.12
CA GLY A 84 11.55 -3.51 22.08
C GLY A 84 12.64 -4.57 21.95
N GLY A 85 13.69 -4.33 21.17
CA GLY A 85 14.79 -5.27 20.94
C GLY A 85 14.49 -6.40 19.95
N LEU A 86 13.36 -6.34 19.24
CA LEU A 86 13.04 -7.25 18.15
C LEU A 86 13.47 -6.64 16.79
N GLY A 87 12.86 -7.06 15.69
CA GLY A 87 13.17 -6.58 14.35
C GLY A 87 12.11 -5.68 13.72
N LEU A 88 12.36 -5.34 12.46
CA LEU A 88 11.36 -4.81 11.55
C LEU A 88 10.72 -5.99 10.80
N PHE A 89 9.41 -6.13 10.88
CA PHE A 89 8.69 -7.19 10.17
C PHE A 89 7.88 -6.58 9.03
N GLN A 90 8.08 -7.10 7.82
CA GLN A 90 7.44 -6.57 6.63
C GLN A 90 6.57 -7.62 5.95
N ASN A 91 5.43 -7.21 5.41
CA ASN A 91 4.58 -8.03 4.55
C ASN A 91 4.03 -7.19 3.40
N SER A 92 3.87 -7.76 2.22
CA SER A 92 3.39 -7.04 1.04
C SER A 92 2.18 -7.70 0.41
N SER A 93 1.29 -6.90 -0.15
CA SER A 93 0.20 -7.39 -1.01
C SER A 93 0.76 -7.95 -2.32
N ALA A 94 -0.06 -8.74 -3.02
CA ALA A 94 0.18 -8.99 -4.43
C ALA A 94 0.23 -7.64 -5.20
N PRO A 95 1.16 -7.47 -6.15
CA PRO A 95 1.20 -6.27 -6.97
C PRO A 95 0.00 -6.24 -7.93
N ARG A 96 -0.44 -5.04 -8.28
CA ARG A 96 -1.45 -4.80 -9.32
C ARG A 96 -0.88 -3.88 -10.37
N GLN A 97 -1.00 -4.31 -11.61
CA GLN A 97 -0.50 -3.56 -12.76
C GLN A 97 -1.55 -2.56 -13.24
N LEU A 98 -1.14 -1.30 -13.42
CA LEU A 98 -2.01 -0.26 -13.97
C LEU A 98 -2.01 -0.33 -15.50
N GLN A 99 -3.18 -0.14 -16.12
CA GLN A 99 -3.31 0.07 -17.56
C GLN A 99 -3.83 1.49 -17.80
N THR A 100 -3.07 2.27 -18.56
CA THR A 100 -3.43 3.64 -18.93
C THR A 100 -3.75 3.77 -20.41
N PHE A 101 -4.51 4.81 -20.79
CA PHE A 101 -4.82 5.20 -22.17
C PHE A 101 -4.75 6.71 -22.37
#